data_AF-M7CTZ2-F1
#
_entry.id   AF-M7CTZ2-F1
#
_cell.length_a   1.000
_cell.length_b   1.000
_cell.length_c   1.000
_cell.angle_alpha   90.00
_cell.angle_beta   90.00
_cell.angle_gamma   90.00
#
_symmetry.space_group_name_H-M   'P 1'
#
loop_
_entity.id
_entity.type
_entity.pdbx_description
1 polymer ?
#
loop_
_entity_poly.entity_id
_entity_poly.type
_entity_poly.pdbx_seq_one_letter_code
_entity_poly.pdbx_strand_id
1 'polypeptide(L)'
;MDEPNDSAKLKRLSELHDEFLRSLRPNRGLRSIHVASGCLEFGEWFLSRWDREVTSRQDFVYISDAHYKRSGFYVDYDSILGIDYDDLVEALIGQGR
;
A
#
# COMPACT_ATOMS: atom_id res chain seq x y z
N MET A 1 7.44 -2.84 -32.94
CA MET A 1 8.59 -3.74 -32.70
C MET A 1 9.16 -3.22 -31.39
N ASP A 2 8.84 -3.85 -30.27
CA ASP A 2 9.32 -3.40 -28.96
C ASP A 2 10.83 -3.60 -28.92
N GLU A 3 11.58 -2.52 -28.73
CA GLU A 3 13.04 -2.61 -28.71
C GLU A 3 13.47 -3.47 -27.50
N PRO A 4 14.42 -4.41 -27.66
CA PRO A 4 14.91 -5.29 -26.59
C PRO A 4 15.37 -4.56 -25.31
N ASN A 5 15.67 -3.26 -25.44
CA ASN A 5 16.13 -2.38 -24.39
C ASN A 5 15.03 -2.02 -23.37
N ASP A 6 13.78 -1.91 -23.81
CA ASP A 6 12.70 -1.44 -22.93
C ASP A 6 12.20 -2.54 -21.99
N SER A 7 12.12 -3.78 -22.47
CA SER A 7 11.80 -4.93 -21.62
C SER A 7 12.83 -5.12 -20.50
N ALA A 8 14.12 -4.95 -20.80
CA ALA A 8 15.19 -5.06 -19.81
C ALA A 8 15.12 -3.93 -18.76
N LYS A 9 14.83 -2.69 -19.18
CA LYS A 9 14.63 -1.55 -18.28
C LYS A 9 13.41 -1.73 -17.39
N LEU A 10 12.29 -2.20 -17.94
CA LEU A 10 11.06 -2.46 -17.17
C LEU A 10 11.30 -3.55 -16.11
N LYS A 11 11.98 -4.64 -16.49
CA LYS A 11 12.37 -5.67 -15.52
C LYS A 11 13.23 -5.08 -14.40
N ARG A 12 14.22 -4.25 -14.75
CA ARG A 12 15.08 -3.60 -13.74
C ARG A 12 14.30 -2.66 -12.83
N LEU A 13 13.33 -1.91 -13.36
CA LEU A 13 12.46 -1.05 -12.57
C LEU A 13 11.60 -1.85 -11.59
N SER A 14 11.04 -2.99 -12.04
CA SER A 14 10.28 -3.90 -11.17
C SER A 14 11.15 -4.45 -10.03
N GLU A 15 12.37 -4.89 -10.33
CA GLU A 15 13.31 -5.38 -9.32
C GLU A 15 13.66 -4.29 -8.30
N LEU A 16 13.93 -3.06 -8.75
CA LEU A 16 14.22 -1.93 -7.87
C LEU A 16 13.02 -1.56 -6.98
N HIS A 17 11.81 -1.67 -7.51
CA HIS A 17 10.58 -1.45 -6.75
C HIS A 17 10.43 -2.52 -5.65
N ASP A 18 10.60 -3.79 -5.96
CA ASP A 18 10.56 -4.88 -4.97
C ASP A 18 11.66 -4.73 -3.90
N GLU A 19 12.88 -4.37 -4.31
CA GLU A 19 13.99 -4.07 -3.41
C GLU A 19 13.64 -2.91 -2.47
N PHE A 20 13.02 -1.85 -3.00
CA PHE A 20 12.55 -0.73 -2.20
C PHE A 20 11.51 -1.17 -1.18
N LEU A 21 10.45 -1.89 -1.59
CA LEU A 21 9.41 -2.36 -0.68
C LEU A 21 10.00 -3.25 0.44
N ARG A 22 10.91 -4.16 0.10
CA ARG A 22 11.61 -5.03 1.06
C ARG A 22 12.52 -4.29 2.02
N SER A 23 12.99 -3.11 1.66
CA SER A 23 13.85 -2.28 2.52
C SER A 23 13.05 -1.56 3.62
N LEU A 24 11.75 -1.39 3.43
CA LEU A 24 10.88 -0.70 4.36
C LEU A 24 10.58 -1.57 5.58
N ARG A 25 10.21 -0.89 6.68
CA ARG A 25 9.71 -1.53 7.90
C ARG A 25 8.38 -0.92 8.29
N PRO A 26 7.47 -1.68 8.91
CA PRO A 26 6.23 -1.14 9.46
C PRO A 26 6.51 0.06 10.37
N ASN A 27 5.60 1.03 10.37
CA ASN A 27 5.73 2.22 11.21
C ASN A 27 4.41 2.56 11.93
N ARG A 28 4.40 3.64 12.71
CA ARG A 28 3.21 4.11 13.44
C ARG A 28 2.57 3.04 14.35
N GLY A 29 3.37 2.11 14.88
CA GLY A 29 2.91 1.03 15.76
C GLY A 29 2.25 -0.17 15.05
N LEU A 30 2.25 -0.17 13.70
CA LEU A 30 1.71 -1.25 12.86
C LEU A 30 2.70 -2.41 12.72
N ARG A 31 2.22 -3.57 12.25
CA ARG A 31 3.02 -4.80 12.15
C ARG A 31 3.39 -5.19 10.73
N SER A 32 2.58 -4.80 9.75
CA SER A 32 2.75 -5.18 8.35
C SER A 32 2.59 -4.01 7.39
N ILE A 33 2.19 -2.82 7.87
CA ILE A 33 2.00 -1.64 7.04
C ILE A 33 3.05 -0.57 7.32
N HIS A 34 3.63 0.00 6.26
CA HIS A 34 4.40 1.24 6.32
C HIS A 34 3.60 2.37 5.68
N VAL A 35 3.44 3.48 6.39
CA VAL A 35 2.75 4.68 5.88
C VAL A 35 3.77 5.77 5.59
N ALA A 36 3.80 6.28 4.35
CA ALA A 36 4.68 7.39 4.00
C ALA A 36 4.41 8.63 4.86
N SER A 37 5.45 9.43 5.13
CA SER A 37 5.37 10.60 6.02
C SER A 37 4.43 11.71 5.51
N GLY A 38 4.07 11.70 4.22
CA GLY A 38 3.19 12.68 3.59
C GLY A 38 1.70 12.30 3.56
N CYS A 39 1.34 11.06 3.89
CA CYS A 39 -0.05 10.63 3.87
C CYS A 39 -0.85 11.36 4.96
N LEU A 40 -2.12 11.69 4.66
CA LEU A 40 -3.05 12.17 5.69
C LEU A 40 -3.12 11.22 6.90
N GLU A 41 -3.50 11.78 8.04
CA GLU A 41 -3.79 10.97 9.21
C GLU A 41 -5.01 10.09 8.94
N PHE A 42 -4.80 8.79 9.06
CA PHE A 42 -5.87 7.81 9.06
C PHE A 42 -6.45 7.67 10.46
N GLY A 43 -7.73 7.34 10.55
CA GLY A 43 -8.31 6.91 11.82
C GLY A 43 -7.60 5.65 12.34
N GLU A 44 -7.29 5.62 13.64
CA GLU A 44 -6.57 4.49 14.25
C GLU A 44 -7.27 3.14 14.03
N TRP A 45 -8.61 3.12 14.10
CA TRP A 45 -9.40 1.93 13.85
C TRP A 45 -9.22 1.39 12.43
N PHE A 46 -9.23 2.28 11.42
CA PHE A 46 -9.08 1.91 10.01
C PHE A 46 -7.72 1.23 9.78
N LEU A 47 -6.62 1.87 10.19
CA LEU A 47 -5.28 1.30 10.02
C LEU A 47 -5.11 0.01 10.83
N SER A 48 -5.65 -0.06 12.05
CA SER A 48 -5.54 -1.26 12.87
C SER A 48 -6.27 -2.46 12.26
N ARG A 49 -7.46 -2.24 11.67
CA ARG A 49 -8.21 -3.32 11.01
C ARG A 49 -7.52 -3.79 9.73
N TRP A 50 -7.02 -2.86 8.92
CA TRP A 50 -6.28 -3.20 7.70
C TRP A 50 -4.96 -3.92 8.03
N ASP A 51 -4.16 -3.41 8.97
CA ASP A 51 -2.89 -4.03 9.40
C ASP A 51 -3.08 -5.46 9.88
N ARG A 52 -4.20 -5.75 10.57
CA ARG A 52 -4.54 -7.11 10.98
C ARG A 52 -4.78 -8.04 9.78
N GLU A 53 -5.49 -7.57 8.76
CA GLU A 53 -5.75 -8.36 7.56
C GLU A 53 -4.45 -8.65 6.80
N VAL A 54 -3.63 -7.61 6.57
CA VAL A 54 -2.31 -7.73 5.90
C VAL A 54 -1.41 -8.70 6.69
N THR A 55 -1.35 -8.57 8.01
CA THR A 55 -0.61 -9.49 8.89
C THR A 55 -1.09 -10.93 8.75
N SER A 56 -2.41 -11.15 8.71
CA SER A 56 -2.99 -12.50 8.60
C SER A 56 -2.65 -13.20 7.29
N ARG A 57 -2.46 -12.41 6.22
CA ARG A 57 -2.06 -12.89 4.89
C ARG A 57 -0.54 -13.02 4.74
N GLN A 58 0.21 -12.73 5.80
CA GLN A 58 1.68 -12.71 5.81
C GLN A 58 2.25 -11.78 4.72
N ASP A 59 1.54 -10.69 4.46
CA ASP A 59 1.88 -9.70 3.46
C ASP A 59 2.51 -8.45 4.11
N PHE A 60 3.00 -7.56 3.27
CA PHE A 60 3.48 -6.23 3.64
C PHE A 60 2.92 -5.20 2.67
N VAL A 61 2.40 -4.10 3.22
CA VAL A 61 1.81 -3.01 2.42
C VAL A 61 2.55 -1.71 2.68
N TYR A 62 2.94 -1.04 1.60
CA TYR A 62 3.42 0.32 1.61
C TYR A 62 2.31 1.25 1.15
N ILE A 63 1.87 2.16 2.03
CA ILE A 63 0.94 3.22 1.67
C ILE A 63 1.78 4.44 1.23
N SER A 64 1.70 4.76 -0.05
CA SER A 64 2.51 5.81 -0.69
C SER A 64 1.83 7.18 -0.60
N ASP A 65 0.51 7.22 -0.69
CA ASP A 65 -0.27 8.44 -0.58
C ASP A 65 -1.67 8.17 -0.01
N ALA A 66 -2.23 9.17 0.67
CA ALA A 66 -3.64 9.15 1.08
C ALA A 66 -4.17 10.58 1.21
N HIS A 67 -5.23 10.87 0.47
CA HIS A 67 -5.78 12.22 0.37
C HIS A 67 -7.29 12.21 0.08
N TYR A 68 -7.96 13.32 0.42
CA TYR A 68 -9.36 13.54 0.04
C TYR A 68 -9.47 14.22 -1.31
N LYS A 69 -10.30 13.69 -2.20
CA LYS A 69 -10.81 14.40 -3.39
C LYS A 69 -12.29 14.72 -3.18
N ARG A 70 -12.88 15.51 -4.08
CA ARG A 70 -14.32 15.85 -4.05
C ARG A 70 -15.23 14.61 -4.01
N SER A 71 -14.75 13.49 -4.54
CA SER A 71 -15.47 12.21 -4.63
C SER A 71 -15.28 11.28 -3.42
N GLY A 72 -14.35 11.57 -2.50
CA GLY A 72 -14.11 10.71 -1.35
C GLY A 72 -12.66 10.65 -0.89
N PHE A 73 -12.38 9.67 -0.03
CA PHE A 73 -11.06 9.36 0.47
C PHE A 73 -10.36 8.38 -0.48
N TYR A 74 -9.12 8.68 -0.85
CA TYR A 74 -8.29 7.86 -1.74
C TYR A 74 -7.04 7.43 -0.98
N VAL A 75 -6.62 6.19 -1.23
CA VAL A 75 -5.41 5.59 -0.67
C VAL A 75 -4.68 4.87 -1.79
N ASP A 76 -3.43 5.27 -2.05
CA ASP A 76 -2.54 4.60 -2.98
C ASP A 76 -1.59 3.72 -2.16
N TYR A 77 -1.49 2.45 -2.53
CA TYR A 77 -0.67 1.47 -1.82
C TYR A 77 -0.08 0.41 -2.75
N ASP A 78 1.00 -0.20 -2.30
CA ASP A 78 1.66 -1.34 -2.93
C ASP A 78 1.71 -2.52 -1.96
N SER A 79 1.26 -3.69 -2.39
CA SER A 79 1.42 -4.96 -1.68
C SER A 79 2.66 -5.70 -2.21
N ILE A 80 3.53 -6.18 -1.31
CA ILE A 80 4.70 -6.96 -1.71
C ILE A 80 4.32 -8.30 -2.37
N LEU A 81 3.17 -8.87 -1.99
CA LEU A 81 2.64 -10.10 -2.60
C LEU A 81 1.68 -9.82 -3.78
N GLY A 82 1.45 -8.55 -4.13
CA GLY A 82 0.51 -8.14 -5.18
C GLY A 82 -0.95 -8.46 -4.83
N ILE A 83 -1.30 -8.48 -3.55
CA ILE A 83 -2.68 -8.69 -3.09
C ILE A 83 -3.46 -7.39 -3.24
N ASP A 84 -4.63 -7.49 -3.85
CA ASP A 84 -5.61 -6.41 -3.95
C ASP A 84 -6.44 -6.32 -2.65
N TYR A 85 -6.39 -5.16 -2.00
CA TYR A 85 -7.11 -4.82 -0.79
C TYR A 85 -8.22 -3.78 -1.03
N ASP A 86 -8.55 -3.44 -2.28
CA ASP A 86 -9.48 -2.34 -2.59
C ASP A 86 -10.86 -2.58 -1.95
N ASP A 87 -11.42 -3.78 -2.09
CA ASP A 87 -12.70 -4.17 -1.47
C ASP A 87 -12.69 -4.00 0.07
N LEU A 88 -11.57 -4.34 0.72
CA LEU A 88 -11.41 -4.19 2.16
C LEU A 88 -11.36 -2.71 2.53
N VAL A 89 -10.53 -1.94 1.84
CA VAL A 89 -10.33 -0.52 2.09
C VAL A 89 -11.65 0.24 1.89
N GLU A 90 -12.37 -0.04 0.80
CA GLU A 90 -13.70 0.52 0.53
C GLU A 90 -14.70 0.18 1.64
N ALA A 91 -14.75 -1.09 2.09
CA ALA A 91 -15.63 -1.50 3.18
C ALA A 91 -15.30 -0.79 4.50
N LEU A 92 -14.01 -0.64 4.83
CA LEU A 92 -13.57 0.05 6.04
C LEU A 92 -13.87 1.56 5.99
N ILE A 93 -13.72 2.20 4.83
CA ILE A 93 -14.10 3.60 4.64
C ILE A 93 -15.62 3.77 4.79
N GLY A 94 -16.40 2.85 4.23
CA GLY A 94 -17.87 2.85 4.31
C GLY A 94 -18.42 2.64 5.74
N GLN A 95 -17.71 1.89 6.58
CA GLN A 95 -18.10 1.62 7.98
C GLN A 95 -17.74 2.73 8.97
N GLY A 96 -16.89 3.68 8.57
CA GLY A 96 -16.48 4.81 9.41
C GLY A 96 -17.43 6.01 9.39
N ARG A 97 -18.63 5.86 8.84
CA ARG A 97 -19.70 6.88 8.81
C ARG A 97 -20.82 6.58 9.79
#